data_AF-A0A2A6ZB55-F1
#
_entry.id   AF-A0A2A6ZB55-F1
#
_cell.length_a   1.000
_cell.length_b   1.000
_cell.length_c   1.000
_cell.angle_alpha   90.00
_cell.angle_beta   90.00
_cell.angle_gamma   90.00
#
_symmetry.space_group_name_H-M   'P 1'
#
loop_
_entity.id
_entity.type
_entity.pdbx_description
1 polymer ?
#
loop_
_entity_poly.entity_id
_entity_poly.type
_entity_poly.pdbx_seq_one_letter_code
_entity_poly.pdbx_strand_id
1 'polypeptide(L)' 'MEQNKREQFIIRRIGGTTYKVRVVFNESGGETMEDKILRIVRNDMVTSDGTYGIMETPQMSRQSERSAS' A
#
# COMPACT_ATOMS: atom_id res chain seq x y z
N MET A 1 29.86 -16.09 20.58
CA MET A 1 28.56 -16.15 19.89
C MET A 1 28.69 -15.31 18.63
N GLU A 2 29.22 -15.91 17.57
CA GLU A 2 29.66 -15.14 16.41
C GLU A 2 28.99 -15.70 15.16
N GLN A 3 27.83 -15.13 14.82
CA GLN A 3 27.31 -15.19 13.47
C GLN A 3 26.30 -14.06 13.23
N ASN A 4 26.60 -12.83 13.68
CA ASN A 4 25.86 -11.67 13.18
C ASN A 4 26.34 -11.42 11.75
N LYS A 5 25.76 -12.15 10.81
CA LYS A 5 25.95 -11.96 9.39
C LYS A 5 25.43 -10.55 9.09
N ARG A 6 26.37 -9.63 8.82
CA ARG A 6 26.13 -8.19 8.58
C ARG A 6 25.03 -7.93 7.54
N GLU A 7 24.75 -8.93 6.72
CA GLU A 7 23.68 -8.93 5.73
C GLU A 7 22.91 -10.26 5.77
N GLN A 8 21.58 -10.18 5.70
CA GLN A 8 20.67 -11.30 5.57
C GLN A 8 19.85 -11.16 4.29
N PHE A 9 19.44 -12.28 3.69
CA PHE A 9 18.51 -12.26 2.56
C PHE A 9 17.22 -12.92 2.98
N ILE A 10 16.10 -12.26 2.68
CA ILE A 10 14.75 -12.83 2.87
C ILE A 10 14.07 -12.97 1.51
N ILE A 11 13.30 -14.04 1.35
CA ILE A 11 12.43 -14.23 0.20
C ILE A 11 11.01 -13.91 0.65
N ARG A 12 10.34 -12.97 -0.03
CA ARG A 12 8.99 -12.55 0.33
C ARG A 12 8.13 -12.39 -0.92
N ARG A 13 6.94 -12.96 -0.90
CA ARG A 13 5.92 -12.72 -1.93
C ARG A 13 5.04 -11.55 -1.53
N ILE A 14 4.91 -10.58 -2.42
CA ILE A 14 4.03 -9.42 -2.27
C ILE A 14 3.20 -9.35 -3.56
N GLY A 15 1.88 -9.54 -3.43
CA GLY A 15 0.99 -9.74 -4.58
C GLY A 15 1.40 -10.94 -5.45
N GLY A 16 1.55 -10.69 -6.76
CA GLY A 16 1.95 -11.70 -7.75
C GLY A 16 3.45 -11.96 -7.85
N THR A 17 4.28 -11.10 -7.23
CA THR A 17 5.73 -11.11 -7.45
C THR A 17 6.47 -11.63 -6.22
N THR A 18 7.49 -12.46 -6.45
CA THR A 18 8.39 -12.93 -5.39
C THR A 18 9.68 -12.12 -5.41
N TYR A 19 10.00 -11.49 -4.29
CA TYR A 19 11.18 -10.65 -4.14
C TYR A 19 12.24 -11.36 -3.31
N LYS A 20 13.50 -11.21 -3.72
CA LYS A 20 14.68 -11.51 -2.91
C LYS A 20 15.21 -10.20 -2.34
N VAL A 21 14.97 -9.98 -1.06
CA VAL A 21 15.29 -8.73 -0.38
C VAL A 21 16.59 -8.91 0.40
N ARG A 22 17.53 -7.97 0.20
CA ARG A 22 18.74 -7.86 1.02
C ARG A 22 18.46 -6.97 2.22
N VAL A 23 18.67 -7.50 3.41
CA VAL A 23 18.53 -6.81 4.69
C VAL A 23 19.92 -6.54 5.24
N VAL A 24 20.24 -5.25 5.46
CA VAL A 24 21.51 -4.80 6.02
C VAL A 24 21.21 -4.17 7.37
N PHE A 25 21.90 -4.63 8.41
CA PHE A 25 21.76 -4.09 9.76
C PHE A 25 22.84 -3.02 9.96
N ASN A 26 22.41 -1.77 10.13
CA ASN A 26 23.31 -0.66 10.43
C ASN A 26 22.88 -0.02 11.75
N GLU A 27 23.60 -0.32 12.82
CA GLU A 27 23.36 0.23 14.17
C GLU A 27 23.86 1.67 14.30
N SER A 28 24.69 2.14 13.37
CA SER A 28 25.22 3.51 13.32
C SER A 28 24.59 4.36 12.20
N GLY A 29 23.51 3.87 11.58
CA GLY A 29 22.76 4.64 10.58
C GLY A 29 22.00 5.78 11.25
N GLY A 30 21.82 6.90 10.55
CA GLY A 30 21.08 8.05 11.09
C GLY A 30 19.57 7.81 11.34
N GLU A 31 19.04 6.65 10.94
CA GLU A 31 17.63 6.26 11.13
C GLU A 31 17.60 4.95 11.95
N THR A 32 16.99 5.00 13.14
CA THR A 32 16.84 3.84 14.03
C THR A 32 15.76 2.87 13.53
N MET A 33 15.63 1.70 14.16
CA MET A 33 14.53 0.77 13.85
C MET A 33 13.16 1.32 14.24
N GLU A 34 13.09 2.09 15.32
CA GLU A 34 11.87 2.75 15.78
C GLU A 34 11.42 3.81 14.77
N ASP A 35 12.35 4.61 14.24
CA ASP A 35 12.08 5.60 13.19
C ASP A 35 11.50 4.94 11.92
N LYS A 36 12.05 3.79 11.52
CA LYS A 36 11.57 3.03 10.37
C LYS A 36 10.14 2.52 10.58
N ILE A 37 9.82 2.01 11.76
CA ILE A 37 8.46 1.55 12.10
C ILE A 37 7.49 2.73 12.07
N LEU A 38 7.85 3.86 12.70
CA LEU A 38 7.04 5.07 12.69
C LEU A 38 6.77 5.58 11.26
N ARG A 39 7.78 5.56 10.39
CA ARG A 39 7.63 5.94 8.99
C ARG A 39 6.71 4.99 8.22
N ILE A 40 6.84 3.68 8.42
CA ILE A 40 5.95 2.70 7.78
C ILE A 40 4.51 2.96 8.20
N VAL A 41 4.23 3.10 9.50
CA VAL A 41 2.87 3.36 10.01
C VAL A 41 2.30 4.65 9.43
N ARG A 42 3.09 5.73 9.38
CA ARG A 42 2.65 7.01 8.79
C ARG A 42 2.37 6.90 7.28
N ASN A 43 3.16 6.13 6.53
CA ASN A 43 3.01 6.01 5.09
C ASN A 43 1.96 4.98 4.65
N ASP A 44 1.80 3.86 5.36
CA ASP A 44 0.78 2.84 5.05
C ASP A 44 -0.63 3.36 5.33
N MET A 45 -0.80 4.21 6.35
CA MET A 45 -2.07 4.89 6.61
C MET A 45 -2.51 5.87 5.50
N VAL A 46 -1.63 6.20 4.53
CA VAL A 46 -1.90 7.14 3.42
C VAL A 46 -2.43 6.43 2.16
N THR A 47 -3.02 5.23 2.30
CA THR A 47 -3.71 4.57 1.17
C THR A 47 -5.04 3.94 1.58
N SER A 48 -5.94 4.74 2.16
CA SER A 48 -7.35 4.34 2.31
C SER A 48 -8.37 5.40 1.90
N ASP A 49 -8.00 6.35 1.04
CA ASP A 49 -8.98 7.14 0.28
C ASP A 49 -8.54 7.32 -1.17
N GLY A 50 -8.54 6.21 -1.91
CA GLY A 50 -8.88 6.34 -3.32
C GLY A 50 -10.12 7.23 -3.38
N THR A 51 -10.02 8.38 -4.04
CA THR A 51 -11.15 9.27 -4.27
C THR A 51 -12.18 8.43 -5.00
N TYR A 52 -13.08 7.79 -4.25
CA TYR A 52 -14.26 7.15 -4.81
C TYR A 52 -14.99 8.31 -5.47
N GLY A 53 -14.83 8.42 -6.79
CA GLY A 53 -15.48 9.46 -7.56
C GLY A 53 -16.95 9.46 -7.17
N ILE A 54 -17.47 10.63 -6.81
CA ILE A 54 -18.90 10.82 -6.60
C ILE A 54 -19.54 10.27 -7.86
N MET A 55 -20.30 9.17 -7.76
CA MET A 55 -21.11 8.74 -8.89
C MET A 55 -22.11 9.87 -9.11
N GLU A 56 -21.89 10.66 -10.16
CA GLU A 56 -22.84 11.67 -10.60
C GLU A 56 -24.21 11.01 -10.71
N THR A 57 -25.23 11.69 -10.19
CA THR A 57 -26.60 11.17 -10.21
C THR A 57 -26.95 10.80 -11.65
N PRO A 58 -27.53 9.61 -11.91
CA PRO A 58 -27.93 9.24 -13.27
C PRO A 58 -28.84 10.34 -13.82
N GLN A 59 -28.41 10.99 -14.91
CA GLN A 59 -29.23 11.98 -15.61
C GLN A 59 -30.46 11.27 -16.19
N MET A 60 -31.55 11.31 -15.43
CA MET A 60 -32.85 10.79 -15.82
C MET A 60 -33.52 11.80 -16.74
N SER A 61 -33.16 11.79 -18.03
CA SER A 61 -33.85 12.55 -19.08
C SER A 61 -34.40 11.63 -20.17
N ARG A 62 -35.17 10.62 -19.79
CA ARG A 62 -36.04 9.92 -20.75
C ARG A 62 -37.42 9.69 -20.17
N GLN A 63 -38.36 10.49 -20.66
CA GLN A 63 -39.78 10.31 -20.42
C GLN A 63 -40.21 9.03 -21.17
N SER A 64 -40.83 8.09 -20.45
CA SER A 64 -41.27 6.82 -21.02
C SER A 64 -42.40 7.06 -22.03
N GLU A 65 -42.19 6.74 -23.30
CA GLU A 65 -43.25 6.64 -24.31
C GLU A 65 -44.05 5.35 -24.10
N ARG A 66 -44.98 5.35 -23.13
CA ARG A 66 -45.95 4.27 -22.91
C ARG A 66 -47.22 4.90 -22.32
N SER A 67 -48.43 4.76 -22.84
CA SER A 67 -49.02 4.05 -23.97
C SER A 67 -50.26 4.84 -24.40
N ALA A 68 -50.66 4.65 -25.67
CA ALA A 68 -51.89 5.17 -26.26
C ALA A 68 -53.16 4.86 -25.43
N SER A 69 -54.12 5.79 -25.45
CA SER A 69 -55.57 5.55 -25.41
C SER A 69 -56.26 6.66 -26.18
#